data_AF-A0A7Y8WLJ5-F1
#
_entry.id   AF-A0A7Y8WLJ5-F1
#
_cell.length_a   1.000
_cell.length_b   1.000
_cell.length_c   1.000
_cell.angle_alpha   90.00
_cell.angle_beta   90.00
_cell.angle_gamma   90.00
#
_symmetry.space_group_name_H-M   'P 1'
#
loop_
_entity.id
_entity.type
_entity.pdbx_description
1 polymer ?
#
loop_
_entity_poly.entity_id
_entity_poly.type
_entity_poly.pdbx_seq_one_letter_code
_entity_poly.pdbx_strand_id
1 'polypeptide(L)'
;MGLYINKGKHPRVYKNKKKIHEPHQKMVRRDYLAEVIDEQYHANVSLLREIHEMKHQFLNQEVVQAKNWDKVVNQLNEISSNNQQHTEHEELIIHLLKTQEELQKQLSEKISKQEEFQTGVLNRLDQQEALTEKIFRQINHIRSILFERTNYLAEKIDEGYKITSSYVYNLMTGTDQPITFYLMNNKKGDKQR
;
A
#
# COMPACT_ATOMS: atom_id res chain seq x y z
N MET A 1 62.17 68.75 41.20
CA MET A 1 62.05 69.82 40.17
C MET A 1 61.56 71.09 40.86
N GLY A 2 62.29 72.19 40.77
CA GLY A 2 61.92 73.45 41.42
C GLY A 2 60.95 74.27 40.57
N LEU A 3 59.78 74.61 41.12
CA LEU A 3 58.81 75.50 40.47
C LEU A 3 59.33 76.95 40.47
N TYR A 4 59.57 77.51 39.28
CA TYR A 4 59.89 78.93 39.10
C TYR A 4 58.60 79.75 39.02
N ILE A 5 58.40 80.68 39.97
CA ILE A 5 57.21 81.56 40.00
C ILE A 5 57.63 82.98 39.62
N ASN A 6 57.19 83.43 38.43
CA ASN A 6 57.37 84.79 37.95
C ASN A 6 56.39 85.74 38.65
N LYS A 7 56.89 86.57 39.58
CA LYS A 7 56.07 87.41 40.47
C LYS A 7 55.40 88.62 39.81
N GLY A 8 55.71 88.93 38.54
CA GLY A 8 55.21 90.13 37.86
C GLY A 8 53.92 89.95 37.03
N LYS A 9 53.55 88.73 36.61
CA LYS A 9 52.46 88.49 35.64
C LYS A 9 51.19 87.83 36.21
N HIS A 10 51.19 87.43 37.48
CA HIS A 10 50.06 86.71 38.08
C HIS A 10 49.72 87.22 39.50
N PRO A 11 49.02 88.37 39.63
CA PRO A 11 48.70 88.98 40.92
C PRO A 11 47.71 88.18 41.78
N ARG A 12 47.11 87.10 41.25
CA ARG A 12 46.17 86.23 41.98
C ARG A 12 46.79 84.98 42.60
N VAL A 13 48.09 84.74 42.44
CA VAL A 13 48.77 83.54 42.98
C VAL A 13 49.49 83.90 44.27
N TYR A 14 48.95 83.47 45.40
CA TYR A 14 49.53 83.70 46.73
C TYR A 14 50.42 82.51 47.13
N LYS A 15 51.72 82.77 47.37
CA LYS A 15 52.63 81.78 47.98
C LYS A 15 52.43 81.78 49.49
N ASN A 16 51.78 80.74 50.02
CA ASN A 16 51.66 80.54 51.46
C ASN A 16 53.06 80.26 52.06
N LYS A 17 53.52 81.11 52.98
CA LYS A 17 54.83 80.98 53.65
C LYS A 17 54.75 80.20 54.97
N LYS A 18 53.58 79.69 55.35
CA LYS A 18 53.43 78.87 56.56
C LYS A 18 54.10 77.51 56.34
N LYS A 19 54.87 77.05 57.34
CA LYS A 19 55.43 75.68 57.38
C LYS A 19 54.24 74.72 57.47
N ILE A 20 54.01 73.93 56.42
CA ILE A 20 52.93 72.94 56.41
C ILE A 20 53.32 71.86 57.42
N HIS A 21 52.47 71.61 58.42
CA HIS A 21 52.65 70.49 59.33
C HIS A 21 52.20 69.24 58.58
N GLU A 22 53.13 68.35 58.24
CA GLU A 22 52.86 67.08 57.56
C GLU A 22 52.96 65.93 58.58
N PRO A 23 51.93 65.68 59.42
CA PRO A 23 52.04 64.70 60.49
C PRO A 23 52.08 63.24 60.01
N HIS A 24 51.84 62.97 58.72
CA HIS A 24 51.59 61.59 58.24
C HIS A 24 52.54 61.09 57.15
N GLN A 25 53.54 61.86 56.70
CA GLN A 25 54.57 61.33 55.79
C GLN A 25 55.73 60.74 56.59
N LYS A 26 55.49 59.59 57.24
CA LYS A 26 56.60 58.67 57.53
C LYS A 26 57.04 58.07 56.21
N MET A 27 58.24 58.41 55.76
CA MET A 27 58.93 57.69 54.70
C MET A 27 59.12 56.25 55.20
N VAL A 28 58.24 55.33 54.81
CA VAL A 28 58.46 53.90 55.03
C VAL A 28 59.56 53.52 54.05
N ARG A 29 60.75 53.21 54.58
CA ARG A 29 61.78 52.50 53.82
C ARG A 29 61.22 51.10 53.59
N ARG A 30 60.51 50.91 52.47
CA ARG A 30 60.13 49.57 52.01
C ARG A 30 61.40 48.87 51.58
N ASP A 31 61.69 47.74 52.21
CA ASP A 31 62.72 46.85 51.74
C ASP A 31 62.14 46.09 50.54
N TYR A 32 62.34 46.64 49.35
CA TYR A 32 61.82 46.08 48.10
C TYR A 32 62.20 44.62 47.90
N LEU A 33 63.36 44.20 48.41
CA LEU A 33 63.78 42.80 48.32
C LEU A 33 62.91 41.91 49.20
N ALA A 34 62.53 42.36 50.40
CA ALA A 34 61.62 41.61 51.27
C ALA A 34 60.20 41.51 50.68
N GLU A 35 59.69 42.60 50.08
CA GLU A 35 58.38 42.61 49.40
C GLU A 35 58.37 41.65 48.20
N VAL A 36 59.42 41.66 47.38
CA VAL A 36 59.57 40.74 46.25
C VAL A 36 59.72 39.28 46.70
N ILE A 37 60.45 39.01 47.79
CA ILE A 37 60.60 37.65 48.34
C ILE A 37 59.26 37.14 48.87
N ASP A 38 58.48 37.98 49.54
CA ASP A 38 57.15 37.63 50.08
C ASP A 38 56.13 37.41 48.95
N GLU A 39 56.12 38.28 47.94
CA GLU A 39 55.30 38.10 46.74
C GLU A 39 55.68 36.81 45.98
N GLN A 40 56.98 36.53 45.83
CA GLN A 40 57.44 35.29 45.21
C GLN A 40 57.03 34.06 46.02
N TYR A 41 57.12 34.12 47.35
CA TYR A 41 56.67 33.06 48.24
C TYR A 41 55.17 32.80 48.07
N HIS A 42 54.35 33.85 48.10
CA HIS A 42 52.92 33.76 47.88
C HIS A 42 52.56 33.25 46.48
N ALA A 43 53.27 33.71 45.44
CA ALA A 43 53.09 33.23 44.07
C ALA A 43 53.42 31.73 43.97
N ASN A 44 54.53 31.29 44.55
CA ASN A 44 54.92 29.88 44.55
C ASN A 44 53.91 28.99 45.29
N VAL A 45 53.43 29.43 46.47
CA VAL A 45 52.41 28.69 47.23
C VAL A 45 51.09 28.61 46.46
N SER A 46 50.66 29.71 45.83
CA SER A 46 49.47 29.74 44.98
C SER A 46 49.61 28.80 43.79
N LEU A 47 50.74 28.86 43.07
CA LEU A 47 51.03 27.97 41.94
C LEU A 47 51.03 26.50 42.34
N LEU A 48 51.64 26.14 43.48
CA LEU A 48 51.63 24.77 43.98
C LEU A 48 50.21 24.27 44.25
N ARG A 49 49.36 25.13 44.81
CA ARG A 49 47.94 24.80 45.04
C ARG A 49 47.20 24.60 43.72
N GLU A 50 47.33 25.52 42.77
CA GLU A 50 46.69 25.42 41.46
C GLU A 50 47.16 24.16 40.68
N ILE A 51 48.45 23.83 40.74
CA ILE A 51 49.00 22.59 40.14
C ILE A 51 48.39 21.36 40.81
N HIS A 52 48.22 21.38 42.14
CA HIS A 52 47.61 20.28 42.86
C HIS A 52 46.12 20.10 42.49
N GLU A 53 45.38 21.20 42.42
CA GLU A 53 43.98 21.21 41.99
C GLU A 53 43.83 20.73 40.55
N MET A 54 44.68 21.20 39.64
CA MET A 54 44.72 20.77 38.25
C MET A 54 45.00 19.27 38.13
N LYS A 55 45.94 18.74 38.93
CA LYS A 55 46.24 17.31 38.95
C LYS A 55 45.03 16.48 39.39
N HIS A 56 44.31 16.92 40.43
CA HIS A 56 43.08 16.24 40.86
C HIS A 56 41.99 16.28 39.80
N GLN A 57 41.80 17.43 39.14
CA GLN A 57 40.85 17.55 38.04
C GLN A 57 41.21 16.62 36.88
N PHE A 58 42.50 16.54 36.52
CA PHE A 58 42.98 15.66 35.46
C PHE A 58 42.69 14.19 35.76
N LEU A 59 43.00 13.73 36.98
CA LEU A 59 42.72 12.35 37.40
C LEU A 59 41.21 12.04 37.39
N ASN A 60 40.39 12.98 37.86
CA ASN A 60 38.93 12.82 37.79
C ASN A 60 38.43 12.78 36.35
N GLN A 61 39.03 13.59 35.48
CA GLN A 61 38.68 13.63 34.06
C GLN A 61 39.06 12.33 33.35
N GLU A 62 40.22 11.72 33.64
CA GLU A 62 40.60 10.41 33.10
C GLU A 62 39.59 9.32 33.46
N VAL A 63 39.15 9.28 34.72
CA VAL A 63 38.13 8.30 35.18
C VAL A 63 36.80 8.50 34.45
N VAL A 64 36.37 9.76 34.28
CA VAL A 64 35.14 10.07 33.54
C VAL A 64 35.28 9.72 32.05
N GLN A 65 36.43 10.01 31.45
CA GLN A 65 36.70 9.66 30.06
C GLN A 65 36.71 8.14 29.87
N ALA A 66 37.31 7.38 30.78
CA ALA A 66 37.31 5.91 30.72
C ALA A 66 35.88 5.34 30.79
N LYS A 67 35.02 5.87 31.68
CA LYS A 67 33.60 5.49 31.73
C LYS A 67 32.84 5.83 30.45
N ASN A 68 33.11 7.00 29.87
CA ASN A 68 32.48 7.39 28.61
C ASN A 68 32.93 6.48 27.46
N TRP A 69 34.20 6.11 27.42
CA TRP A 69 34.72 5.14 26.45
C TRP A 69 34.05 3.77 26.58
N ASP A 70 33.89 3.27 27.80
CA ASP A 70 33.19 2.01 28.05
C ASP A 70 31.73 2.08 27.55
N LYS A 71 31.04 3.19 27.80
CA LYS A 71 29.68 3.41 27.26
C LYS A 71 29.67 3.38 25.72
N VAL A 72 30.61 4.06 25.06
CA VAL A 72 30.71 4.08 23.59
C VAL A 72 30.96 2.67 23.04
N VAL A 73 31.85 1.91 23.67
CA VAL A 73 32.14 0.52 23.27
C VAL A 73 30.89 -0.36 23.41
N ASN A 74 30.16 -0.23 24.51
CA ASN A 74 28.92 -0.98 24.72
C ASN A 74 27.85 -0.64 23.66
N GLN A 75 27.68 0.65 23.34
CA GLN A 75 26.78 1.07 22.28
C GLN A 75 27.20 0.57 20.89
N LEU A 76 28.51 0.55 20.61
CA LEU A 76 29.03 0.03 19.35
C LEU A 76 28.78 -1.47 19.21
N ASN A 77 28.97 -2.23 20.29
CA ASN A 77 28.69 -3.66 20.32
C ASN A 77 27.20 -3.96 20.12
N GLU A 78 26.31 -3.16 20.74
CA GLU A 78 24.87 -3.28 20.55
C GLU A 78 24.47 -3.02 19.10
N ILE A 79 24.99 -1.94 18.50
CA ILE A 79 24.75 -1.61 17.08
C ILE A 79 25.29 -2.73 16.18
N SER A 80 26.48 -3.26 16.45
CA SER A 80 27.06 -4.36 15.69
C SER A 80 26.21 -5.62 15.75
N SER A 81 25.70 -5.97 16.94
CA SER A 81 24.81 -7.11 17.15
C SER A 81 23.49 -6.92 16.41
N ASN A 82 22.90 -5.72 16.50
CA ASN A 82 21.66 -5.41 15.81
C ASN A 82 21.85 -5.45 14.29
N ASN A 83 22.94 -4.91 13.76
CA ASN A 83 23.25 -4.97 12.33
C ASN A 83 23.37 -6.41 11.82
N GLN A 84 24.00 -7.31 12.59
CA GLN A 84 24.06 -8.72 12.23
C GLN A 84 22.66 -9.35 12.12
N GLN A 85 21.80 -9.10 13.13
CA GLN A 85 20.41 -9.57 13.09
C GLN A 85 19.62 -8.96 11.93
N HIS A 86 19.86 -7.69 11.61
CA HIS A 86 19.26 -7.04 10.45
C HIS A 86 19.65 -7.74 9.14
N THR A 87 20.92 -8.09 8.95
CA THR A 87 21.36 -8.83 7.76
C THR A 87 20.69 -10.19 7.67
N GLU A 88 20.57 -10.92 8.78
CA GLU A 88 19.86 -12.22 8.81
C GLU A 88 18.38 -12.08 8.43
N HIS A 89 17.69 -11.04 8.94
CA HIS A 89 16.32 -10.75 8.55
C HIS A 89 16.18 -10.34 7.09
N GLU A 90 17.10 -9.55 6.56
CA GLU A 90 17.11 -9.15 5.14
C GLU A 90 17.23 -10.37 4.23
N GLU A 91 18.10 -11.32 4.55
CA GLU A 91 18.22 -12.57 3.79
C GLU A 91 16.93 -13.40 3.81
N LEU A 92 16.28 -13.50 4.97
CA LEU A 92 14.98 -14.18 5.10
C LEU A 92 13.88 -13.49 4.28
N ILE A 93 13.84 -12.15 4.28
CA ILE A 93 12.89 -11.38 3.48
C ILE A 93 13.13 -11.62 1.98
N ILE A 94 14.39 -11.60 1.54
CA ILE A 94 14.74 -11.88 0.14
C ILE A 94 14.30 -13.29 -0.26
N HIS A 95 14.53 -14.28 0.60
CA HIS A 95 14.09 -15.65 0.36
C HIS A 95 12.56 -15.76 0.25
N LEU A 96 11.83 -15.10 1.16
CA LEU A 96 10.37 -15.07 1.14
C LEU A 96 9.84 -14.42 -0.14
N LEU A 97 10.43 -13.29 -0.57
CA LEU A 97 10.06 -12.59 -1.80
C LEU A 97 10.27 -13.47 -3.03
N LYS A 98 11.39 -14.18 -3.12
CA LYS A 98 11.64 -15.14 -4.22
C LYS A 98 10.61 -16.26 -4.25
N THR A 99 10.24 -16.79 -3.08
CA THR A 99 9.23 -17.84 -2.98
C THR A 99 7.85 -17.31 -3.41
N GLN A 100 7.51 -16.09 -3.01
CA GLN A 100 6.27 -15.43 -3.42
C GLN A 100 6.23 -15.18 -4.93
N GLU A 101 7.33 -14.74 -5.54
CA GLU A 101 7.45 -14.54 -6.99
C GLU A 101 7.20 -15.85 -7.76
N GLU A 102 7.82 -16.94 -7.32
CA GLU A 102 7.63 -18.26 -7.93
C GLU A 102 6.17 -18.75 -7.80
N LEU A 103 5.54 -18.56 -6.64
CA LEU A 103 4.13 -18.88 -6.45
C LEU A 103 3.21 -18.04 -7.35
N GLN A 104 3.51 -16.75 -7.53
CA GLN A 104 2.77 -15.88 -8.44
C GLN A 104 2.90 -16.34 -9.89
N LYS A 105 4.10 -16.75 -10.31
CA LYS A 105 4.33 -17.31 -11.65
C LYS A 105 3.51 -18.59 -11.88
N GLN A 106 3.55 -19.53 -10.94
CA GLN A 106 2.78 -20.77 -11.02
C GLN A 106 1.26 -20.51 -11.03
N LEU A 107 0.80 -19.53 -10.27
CA LEU A 107 -0.61 -19.11 -10.28
C LEU A 107 -1.00 -18.52 -11.64
N SER A 108 -0.16 -17.65 -12.20
CA SER A 108 -0.39 -17.06 -13.53
C SER A 108 -0.47 -18.14 -14.61
N GLU A 109 0.42 -19.13 -14.60
CA GLU A 109 0.37 -20.26 -15.54
C GLU A 109 -0.93 -21.09 -15.38
N LYS A 110 -1.38 -21.32 -14.13
CA LYS A 110 -2.64 -22.03 -13.88
C LYS A 110 -3.85 -21.24 -14.37
N ILE A 111 -3.88 -19.93 -14.15
CA ILE A 111 -4.95 -19.06 -14.64
C ILE A 111 -5.00 -19.08 -16.16
N SER A 112 -3.85 -18.94 -16.83
CA SER A 112 -3.78 -18.99 -18.30
C SER A 112 -4.30 -20.32 -18.86
N LYS A 113 -3.91 -21.46 -18.28
CA LYS A 113 -4.44 -22.78 -18.67
C LYS A 113 -5.95 -22.90 -18.42
N GLN A 114 -6.44 -22.31 -17.33
CA GLN A 114 -7.86 -22.31 -17.01
C GLN A 114 -8.65 -21.45 -18.01
N GLU A 115 -8.14 -20.30 -18.42
CA GLU A 115 -8.73 -19.46 -19.45
C GLU A 115 -8.82 -20.19 -20.78
N GLU A 116 -7.73 -20.83 -21.23
CA GLU A 116 -7.74 -21.65 -22.46
C GLU A 116 -8.79 -22.77 -22.40
N PHE A 117 -8.87 -23.47 -21.27
CA PHE A 117 -9.88 -24.52 -21.06
C PHE A 117 -11.29 -23.95 -21.12
N GLN A 118 -11.55 -22.81 -20.46
CA GLN A 118 -12.86 -22.15 -20.46
C GLN A 118 -13.25 -21.69 -21.88
N THR A 119 -12.33 -21.09 -22.62
CA THR A 119 -12.55 -20.74 -24.04
C THR A 119 -12.88 -21.98 -24.87
N GLY A 120 -12.17 -23.09 -24.66
CA GLY A 120 -12.47 -24.36 -25.31
C GLY A 120 -13.86 -24.90 -24.98
N VAL A 121 -14.30 -24.78 -23.72
CA VAL A 121 -15.65 -25.17 -23.29
C VAL A 121 -16.71 -24.28 -23.93
N LEU A 122 -16.51 -22.96 -23.95
CA LEU A 122 -17.44 -22.01 -24.58
C LEU A 122 -17.62 -22.31 -26.08
N ASN A 123 -16.52 -22.51 -26.81
CA ASN A 123 -16.58 -22.86 -28.23
C ASN A 123 -17.38 -24.16 -28.49
N ARG A 124 -17.26 -25.15 -27.59
CA ARG A 124 -18.03 -26.39 -27.69
C ARG A 124 -19.50 -26.18 -27.36
N LEU A 125 -19.83 -25.31 -26.40
CA LEU A 125 -21.21 -24.95 -26.09
C LEU A 125 -21.87 -24.24 -27.29
N ASP A 126 -21.19 -23.28 -27.91
CA ASP A 126 -21.70 -22.59 -29.10
C ASP A 126 -21.98 -23.57 -30.26
N GLN A 127 -21.08 -24.54 -30.48
CA GLN A 127 -21.29 -25.60 -31.46
C GLN A 127 -22.50 -26.48 -31.11
N GLN A 128 -22.67 -26.83 -29.85
CA GLN A 128 -23.81 -27.62 -29.39
C GLN A 128 -25.13 -26.84 -29.51
N GLU A 129 -25.12 -25.55 -29.24
CA GLU A 129 -26.28 -24.67 -29.42
C GLU A 129 -26.70 -24.63 -30.89
N ALA A 130 -25.75 -24.41 -31.81
CA ALA A 130 -26.02 -24.40 -33.25
C ALA A 130 -26.56 -25.75 -33.76
N LEU A 131 -26.02 -26.87 -33.26
CA LEU A 131 -26.52 -28.21 -33.59
C LEU A 131 -27.94 -28.42 -33.05
N THR A 132 -28.21 -27.99 -31.82
CA THR A 132 -29.53 -28.08 -31.19
C THR A 132 -30.56 -27.27 -31.95
N GLU A 133 -30.20 -26.06 -32.39
CA GLU A 133 -31.05 -25.22 -33.22
C GLU A 133 -31.35 -25.89 -34.57
N LYS A 134 -30.35 -26.50 -35.20
CA LYS A 134 -30.52 -27.26 -36.45
C LYS A 134 -31.47 -28.44 -36.27
N ILE A 135 -31.32 -29.21 -35.20
CA ILE A 135 -32.21 -30.32 -34.85
C ILE A 135 -33.64 -29.81 -34.64
N PHE A 136 -33.81 -28.69 -33.91
CA PHE A 136 -35.12 -28.09 -33.69
C PHE A 136 -35.80 -27.69 -35.01
N ARG A 137 -35.06 -27.08 -35.94
CA ARG A 137 -35.57 -26.77 -37.29
C ARG A 137 -35.99 -28.03 -38.06
N GLN A 138 -35.19 -29.10 -38.00
CA GLN A 138 -35.52 -30.38 -38.63
C GLN A 138 -36.79 -31.02 -38.02
N ILE A 139 -36.95 -31.00 -36.71
CA ILE A 139 -38.15 -31.49 -36.03
C ILE A 139 -39.38 -30.70 -36.47
N ASN A 140 -39.28 -29.37 -36.56
CA ASN A 140 -40.38 -28.54 -37.05
C ASN A 140 -40.74 -28.86 -38.51
N HIS A 141 -39.74 -29.12 -39.36
CA HIS A 141 -39.97 -29.54 -40.73
C HIS A 141 -40.67 -30.91 -40.81
N ILE A 142 -40.23 -31.90 -40.03
CA ILE A 142 -40.88 -33.22 -39.94
C ILE A 142 -42.33 -33.06 -39.47
N ARG A 143 -42.58 -32.23 -38.45
CA ARG A 143 -43.93 -31.94 -37.97
C ARG A 143 -44.82 -31.38 -39.09
N SER A 144 -44.30 -30.45 -39.89
CA SER A 144 -45.00 -29.87 -41.03
C SER A 144 -45.37 -30.93 -42.08
N ILE A 145 -44.42 -31.79 -42.45
CA ILE A 145 -44.66 -32.88 -43.41
C ILE A 145 -45.72 -33.85 -42.86
N LEU A 146 -45.62 -34.24 -41.59
CA LEU A 146 -46.60 -35.14 -40.97
C LEU A 146 -47.99 -34.53 -40.97
N PHE A 147 -48.13 -33.24 -40.69
CA PHE A 147 -49.42 -32.56 -40.72
C PHE A 147 -50.02 -32.54 -42.13
N GLU A 148 -49.23 -32.19 -43.15
CA GLU A 148 -49.65 -32.20 -44.55
C GLU A 148 -50.11 -33.60 -44.99
N ARG A 149 -49.29 -34.62 -44.72
CA ARG A 149 -49.58 -36.01 -45.11
C ARG A 149 -50.81 -36.56 -44.37
N THR A 150 -50.97 -36.23 -43.09
CA THR A 150 -52.15 -36.64 -42.31
C THR A 150 -53.41 -35.98 -42.85
N ASN A 151 -53.38 -34.68 -43.18
CA ASN A 151 -54.51 -33.99 -43.79
C ASN A 151 -54.87 -34.55 -45.17
N TYR A 152 -53.87 -34.77 -46.03
CA TYR A 152 -54.08 -35.37 -47.34
C TYR A 152 -54.71 -36.76 -47.25
N LEU A 153 -54.24 -37.59 -46.32
CA LEU A 153 -54.78 -38.93 -46.11
C LEU A 153 -56.23 -38.87 -45.57
N ALA A 154 -56.51 -37.95 -44.64
CA ALA A 154 -57.86 -37.73 -44.13
C ALA A 154 -58.82 -37.30 -45.25
N GLU A 155 -58.40 -36.39 -46.13
CA GLU A 155 -59.17 -35.96 -47.30
C GLU A 155 -59.43 -37.13 -48.26
N LYS A 156 -58.40 -37.93 -48.58
CA LYS A 156 -58.55 -39.12 -49.44
C LYS A 156 -59.46 -40.19 -48.84
N ILE A 157 -59.42 -40.40 -47.52
CA ILE A 157 -60.34 -41.31 -46.84
C ILE A 157 -61.77 -40.77 -46.90
N ASP A 158 -61.99 -39.47 -46.68
CA ASP A 158 -63.32 -38.85 -46.77
C ASP A 158 -63.88 -38.89 -48.21
N GLU A 159 -63.06 -38.62 -49.22
CA GLU A 159 -63.41 -38.79 -50.63
C GLU A 159 -63.76 -40.25 -50.95
N GLY A 160 -62.90 -41.19 -50.53
CA GLY A 160 -63.12 -42.62 -50.73
C GLY A 160 -64.41 -43.09 -50.09
N TYR A 161 -64.68 -42.69 -48.84
CA TYR A 161 -65.91 -43.00 -48.13
C TYR A 161 -67.14 -42.44 -48.86
N LYS A 162 -67.10 -41.20 -49.37
CA LYS A 162 -68.20 -40.62 -50.17
C LYS A 162 -68.46 -41.43 -51.44
N ILE A 163 -67.42 -41.84 -52.17
CA ILE A 163 -67.55 -42.62 -53.40
C ILE A 163 -68.08 -44.03 -53.13
N THR A 164 -67.54 -44.72 -52.11
CA THR A 164 -67.98 -46.09 -51.81
C THR A 164 -69.38 -46.10 -51.22
N SER A 165 -69.71 -45.13 -50.36
CA SER A 165 -71.07 -45.04 -49.80
C SER A 165 -72.10 -44.72 -50.87
N SER A 166 -71.81 -43.79 -51.80
CA SER A 166 -72.71 -43.52 -52.93
C SER A 166 -72.87 -44.74 -53.84
N TYR A 167 -71.79 -45.47 -54.13
CA TYR A 167 -71.85 -46.69 -54.93
C TYR A 167 -72.67 -47.80 -54.27
N VAL A 168 -72.39 -48.12 -53.00
CA VAL A 168 -73.12 -49.17 -52.24
C VAL A 168 -74.59 -48.80 -52.09
N TYR A 169 -74.89 -47.52 -51.90
CA TYR A 169 -76.26 -47.03 -51.83
C TYR A 169 -76.98 -47.16 -53.15
N ASN A 170 -76.39 -46.70 -54.25
CA ASN A 170 -76.98 -46.85 -55.59
C ASN A 170 -77.28 -48.32 -55.89
N LEU A 171 -76.42 -49.25 -55.45
CA LEU A 171 -76.64 -50.68 -55.59
C LEU A 171 -77.81 -51.20 -54.71
N MET A 172 -77.97 -50.71 -53.49
CA MET A 172 -79.03 -51.14 -52.57
C MET A 172 -80.40 -50.52 -52.86
N THR A 173 -80.45 -49.26 -53.32
CA THR A 173 -81.70 -48.50 -53.49
C THR A 173 -82.12 -48.31 -54.95
N GLY A 174 -81.27 -48.70 -55.91
CA GLY A 174 -81.59 -48.68 -57.34
C GLY A 174 -81.89 -47.30 -57.93
N THR A 175 -81.46 -46.21 -57.28
CA THR A 175 -81.80 -44.82 -57.65
C THR A 175 -80.55 -43.94 -57.68
N ASP A 176 -80.39 -43.12 -58.73
CA ASP A 176 -79.18 -42.33 -59.05
C ASP A 176 -78.91 -41.08 -58.17
N GLN A 177 -79.53 -40.97 -56.98
CA GLN A 177 -79.37 -39.78 -56.14
C GLN A 177 -78.23 -39.95 -55.13
N PRO A 178 -77.21 -39.07 -55.11
CA PRO A 178 -76.07 -39.21 -54.21
C PRO A 178 -76.45 -38.97 -52.74
N ILE A 179 -76.01 -39.88 -51.87
CA ILE A 179 -76.21 -39.89 -50.39
C ILE A 179 -75.89 -38.55 -49.70
N THR A 180 -75.00 -37.73 -50.28
CA THR A 180 -74.58 -36.45 -49.68
C THR A 180 -75.75 -35.57 -49.29
N PHE A 181 -76.88 -35.64 -50.01
CA PHE A 181 -78.10 -34.89 -49.65
C PHE A 181 -78.77 -35.36 -48.35
N TYR A 182 -78.78 -36.66 -48.03
CA TYR A 182 -79.42 -37.19 -46.83
C TYR A 182 -78.60 -36.95 -45.56
N LEU A 183 -77.27 -37.16 -45.62
CA LEU A 183 -76.38 -36.91 -44.48
C LEU A 183 -76.27 -35.42 -44.12
N MET A 184 -76.34 -34.53 -45.13
CA MET A 184 -76.29 -33.08 -44.92
C MET A 184 -77.60 -32.52 -44.36
N ASN A 185 -78.73 -33.19 -44.59
CA ASN A 185 -80.02 -32.87 -43.95
C ASN A 185 -80.04 -33.27 -42.47
N ASN A 186 -79.46 -34.42 -42.11
CA ASN A 186 -79.41 -34.86 -40.72
C ASN A 186 -78.45 -34.01 -39.86
N LYS A 187 -77.30 -33.56 -40.41
CA LYS A 187 -76.38 -32.66 -39.68
C LYS A 187 -76.91 -31.24 -39.44
N LYS A 188 -77.94 -30.79 -40.17
CA LYS A 188 -78.62 -29.51 -39.87
C LYS A 188 -79.66 -29.62 -38.74
N GLY A 189 -80.12 -30.83 -38.43
CA GLY A 189 -81.05 -31.09 -37.31
C GLY A 189 -80.38 -31.06 -35.93
N ASP A 190 -79.10 -31.44 -35.82
CA ASP A 190 -78.40 -31.54 -34.53
C ASP A 190 -77.70 -30.23 -34.07
N LYS A 191 -77.84 -29.12 -34.80
CA LYS A 191 -77.36 -27.79 -34.38
C LYS A 191 -78.45 -26.88 -33.79
N GLN A 192 -79.65 -27.40 -33.54
CA GLN A 192 -80.72 -26.70 -32.83
C GLN A 192 -81.27 -27.54 -31.68
N ARG A 193 -80.41 -27.89 -30.71
CA ARG A 193 -80.78 -28.13 -29.31
C ARG A 193 -79.64 -27.76 -28.38
#